data_AF-A0A1D2V096-F1
#
_entry.id   AF-A0A1D2V096-F1
#
_cell.length_a   1.000
_cell.length_b   1.000
_cell.length_c   1.000
_cell.angle_alpha   90.00
_cell.angle_beta   90.00
_cell.angle_gamma   90.00
#
_symmetry.space_group_name_H-M   'P 1'
#
loop_
_entity.id
_entity.type
_entity.pdbx_description
1 polymer ?
#
loop_
_entity_poly.entity_id
_entity_poly.type
_entity_poly.pdbx_seq_one_letter_code
_entity_poly.pdbx_strand_id
1 'polypeptide(L)'
;MEGMAAEKWFQLGFHAEYPEDKIRCYSRVLEVEKDSLIWDDEAIALVWTNKGIAHSDLTEYQEAIRCFDNALELNGNNPDIWYNKGIVYS
;
A
#
# COMPACT_ATOMS: atom_id res chain seq x y z
N MET A 1 -23.37 1.74 -11.47
CA MET A 1 -22.13 2.54 -11.37
C MET A 1 -21.01 1.55 -11.46
N GLU A 2 -20.36 1.46 -12.62
CA GLU A 2 -19.22 0.57 -12.83
C GLU A 2 -18.10 1.00 -11.88
N GLY A 3 -17.68 0.08 -11.01
CA GLY A 3 -16.54 0.30 -10.12
C GLY A 3 -15.30 0.61 -10.94
N MET A 4 -14.53 1.61 -10.51
CA MET A 4 -13.27 1.96 -11.16
C MET A 4 -12.25 0.82 -11.02
N ALA A 5 -11.52 0.50 -12.09
CA ALA A 5 -10.49 -0.55 -12.09
C ALA A 5 -9.36 -0.23 -11.09
N ALA A 6 -8.78 -1.28 -10.49
CA ALA A 6 -7.70 -1.18 -9.51
C ALA A 6 -6.51 -0.35 -10.03
N GLU A 7 -6.15 -0.50 -11.30
CA GLU A 7 -5.06 0.29 -11.93
C GLU A 7 -5.31 1.80 -11.85
N LYS A 8 -6.54 2.24 -12.05
CA LYS A 8 -6.86 3.67 -11.99
C LYS A 8 -6.82 4.19 -10.54
N TRP A 9 -7.21 3.37 -9.56
CA TRP A 9 -7.00 3.71 -8.15
C TRP A 9 -5.51 3.79 -7.79
N PHE A 10 -4.70 2.87 -8.29
CA PHE A 10 -3.25 2.92 -8.09
C PHE A 10 -2.65 4.21 -8.66
N GLN A 11 -3.00 4.56 -9.90
CA GLN A 11 -2.53 5.80 -10.54
C GLN A 11 -2.97 7.04 -9.77
N LEU A 12 -4.21 7.08 -9.27
CA LEU A 12 -4.68 8.19 -8.45
C LEU A 12 -3.92 8.29 -7.12
N GLY A 13 -3.66 7.16 -6.46
CA GLY A 13 -2.87 7.13 -5.23
C GLY A 13 -1.43 7.58 -5.45
N PHE A 14 -0.81 7.16 -6.56
CA PHE A 14 0.56 7.54 -6.89
C PHE A 14 0.72 9.06 -7.08
N HIS A 15 -0.27 9.72 -7.68
CA HIS A 15 -0.25 11.16 -7.95
C HIS A 15 -0.92 11.99 -6.85
N ALA A 16 -1.45 11.38 -5.79
CA ALA A 16 -2.12 12.11 -4.73
C ALA A 16 -1.12 12.95 -3.91
N GLU A 17 -1.48 14.21 -3.66
CA GLU A 17 -0.68 15.14 -2.87
C GLU A 17 -0.75 14.79 -1.38
N TYR A 18 -1.95 14.44 -0.89
CA TYR A 18 -2.22 14.20 0.52
C TYR A 18 -2.11 12.71 0.89
N PRO A 19 -1.43 12.35 1.99
CA PRO A 19 -1.31 10.96 2.44
C PRO A 19 -2.67 10.27 2.65
N GLU A 20 -3.69 10.98 3.10
CA GLU A 20 -5.06 10.46 3.31
C GLU A 20 -5.68 9.98 1.98
N ASP A 21 -5.45 10.73 0.91
CA ASP A 21 -5.90 10.35 -0.43
C ASP A 21 -5.13 9.14 -0.95
N LYS A 22 -3.83 9.04 -0.67
CA LYS A 22 -3.01 7.86 -0.97
C LYS A 22 -3.58 6.62 -0.27
N ILE A 23 -3.81 6.72 1.04
CA ILE A 23 -4.38 5.64 1.86
C ILE A 23 -5.74 5.21 1.30
N ARG A 24 -6.62 6.16 0.97
CA ARG A 24 -7.93 5.86 0.38
C ARG A 24 -7.78 5.11 -0.94
N CYS A 25 -6.92 5.58 -1.83
CA CYS A 25 -6.73 4.99 -3.15
C CYS A 25 -6.13 3.59 -3.06
N TYR A 26 -5.07 3.38 -2.29
CA TYR A 26 -4.46 2.06 -2.12
C TYR A 26 -5.39 1.08 -1.39
N SER A 27 -6.21 1.55 -0.45
CA SER A 27 -7.24 0.70 0.16
C SER A 27 -8.27 0.24 -0.86
N ARG A 28 -8.66 1.11 -1.81
CA ARG A 28 -9.55 0.71 -2.92
C ARG A 28 -8.90 -0.29 -3.87
N VAL A 29 -7.60 -0.18 -4.13
CA VAL A 29 -6.87 -1.21 -4.87
C VAL A 29 -7.03 -2.55 -4.14
N LEU A 30 -6.63 -2.63 -2.87
CA LEU A 30 -6.68 -3.86 -2.07
C LEU A 30 -8.09 -4.46 -1.90
N GLU A 31 -9.13 -3.63 -1.91
CA GLU A 31 -10.53 -4.09 -1.89
C GLU A 31 -10.97 -4.75 -3.20
N VAL A 32 -10.56 -4.20 -4.34
CA VAL A 32 -10.88 -4.75 -5.68
C VAL A 32 -10.09 -6.02 -5.95
N GLU A 33 -8.87 -6.12 -5.40
CA GLU A 33 -7.98 -7.28 -5.58
C GLU A 33 -8.43 -8.54 -4.84
N LYS A 34 -9.49 -8.50 -4.03
CA LYS A 34 -10.04 -9.72 -3.38
C LYS A 34 -10.47 -10.82 -4.37
N ASP A 35 -10.71 -10.46 -5.64
CA ASP A 35 -11.21 -11.37 -6.69
C ASP A 35 -10.45 -11.26 -8.03
N SER A 36 -9.32 -10.53 -8.10
CA SER A 36 -8.69 -10.12 -9.37
C SER A 36 -7.33 -10.78 -9.63
N LEU A 37 -7.14 -11.34 -10.84
CA LEU A 37 -5.93 -12.05 -11.31
C LEU A 37 -4.89 -11.15 -11.99
N ILE A 38 -5.02 -9.83 -11.87
CA ILE A 38 -4.25 -8.86 -12.67
C ILE A 38 -2.91 -8.51 -12.02
N TRP A 39 -2.87 -8.45 -10.68
CA TRP A 39 -1.69 -8.07 -9.90
C TRP A 39 -1.05 -9.32 -9.31
N ASP A 40 0.27 -9.41 -9.38
CA ASP A 40 1.03 -10.45 -8.69
C ASP A 40 1.37 -10.03 -7.25
N ASP A 41 1.90 -10.97 -6.46
CA ASP A 41 2.23 -10.75 -5.05
C ASP A 41 3.22 -9.58 -4.88
N GLU A 42 4.13 -9.36 -5.84
CA GLU A 42 5.08 -8.27 -5.81
C GLU A 42 4.37 -6.91 -5.98
N ALA A 43 3.44 -6.81 -6.93
CA ALA A 43 2.67 -5.60 -7.15
C ALA A 43 1.73 -5.31 -5.96
N ILE A 44 1.11 -6.32 -5.35
CA ILE A 44 0.31 -6.13 -4.13
C ILE A 44 1.18 -5.74 -2.93
N ALA A 45 2.38 -6.32 -2.79
CA ALA A 45 3.34 -5.90 -1.76
C ALA A 45 3.72 -4.42 -1.91
N LEU A 46 3.90 -3.94 -3.14
CA LEU A 46 4.15 -2.53 -3.42
C LEU A 46 2.98 -1.63 -2.99
N VAL A 47 1.74 -2.05 -3.24
CA VAL A 47 0.53 -1.30 -2.80
C VAL A 47 0.49 -1.18 -1.29
N TRP A 48 0.70 -2.29 -0.56
CA TRP A 48 0.79 -2.28 0.89
C TRP A 48 1.93 -1.39 1.40
N THR A 49 3.09 -1.45 0.76
CA THR A 49 4.26 -0.61 1.11
C THR A 49 3.94 0.87 0.95
N ASN A 50 3.36 1.28 -0.18
CA ASN A 50 3.00 2.68 -0.42
C ASN A 50 1.90 3.17 0.51
N LYS A 51 0.94 2.31 0.87
CA LYS A 51 -0.05 2.61 1.91
C LYS A 51 0.61 2.78 3.28
N GLY A 52 1.58 1.94 3.62
CA GLY A 52 2.35 2.03 4.87
C GLY A 52 3.17 3.31 4.97
N ILE A 53 3.82 3.73 3.88
CA ILE A 53 4.52 5.01 3.80
C ILE A 53 3.56 6.17 4.06
N ALA A 54 2.38 6.18 3.45
CA ALA A 54 1.40 7.23 3.67
C ALA A 54 0.89 7.28 5.13
N HIS A 55 0.69 6.13 5.79
CA HIS A 55 0.39 6.10 7.23
C HIS A 55 1.57 6.61 8.08
N SER A 56 2.80 6.31 7.69
CA SER A 56 4.00 6.83 8.35
C SER A 56 4.09 8.36 8.24
N ASP A 57 3.76 8.93 7.07
CA ASP A 57 3.71 10.38 6.85
C ASP A 57 2.68 11.07 7.76
N LEU A 58 1.59 10.35 8.12
CA LEU A 58 0.58 10.82 9.08
C LEU A 58 0.91 10.51 10.54
N THR A 59 2.09 9.95 10.83
CA THR A 59 2.51 9.46 12.17
C THR A 59 1.62 8.34 12.74
N GLU A 60 0.86 7.67 11.91
CA GLU A 60 -0.01 6.54 12.25
C GLU A 60 0.79 5.23 12.26
N TYR A 61 1.82 5.19 13.11
CA TYR A 61 2.87 4.16 13.07
C TYR A 61 2.36 2.73 13.20
N GLN A 62 1.31 2.50 13.98
CA GLN A 62 0.72 1.16 14.12
C GLN A 62 0.10 0.67 12.80
N GLU A 63 -0.56 1.54 12.04
CA GLU A 63 -1.11 1.19 10.74
C GLU A 63 -0.01 1.04 9.69
N ALA A 64 1.02 1.88 9.75
CA ALA A 64 2.19 1.75 8.88
C ALA A 64 2.87 0.38 9.05
N ILE A 65 3.12 -0.04 10.30
CA ILE A 65 3.68 -1.36 10.62
C ILE A 65 2.79 -2.48 10.08
N ARG A 66 1.47 -2.41 10.32
CA ARG A 66 0.52 -3.40 9.78
C ARG A 66 0.60 -3.50 8.26
N CYS A 67 0.71 -2.36 7.57
CA CYS A 67 0.85 -2.36 6.12
C CYS A 67 2.16 -3.02 5.68
N PHE A 68 3.29 -2.71 6.33
CA PHE A 68 4.56 -3.37 6.01
C PHE A 68 4.58 -4.86 6.33
N ASP A 69 3.90 -5.30 7.39
CA ASP A 69 3.75 -6.73 7.69
C ASP A 69 3.00 -7.46 6.57
N ASN A 70 1.86 -6.92 6.11
CA ASN A 70 1.14 -7.49 4.96
C ASN A 70 2.00 -7.49 3.68
N ALA A 71 2.81 -6.46 3.46
CA ALA A 71 3.71 -6.41 2.31
C ALA A 71 4.82 -7.47 2.40
N LEU A 72 5.36 -7.74 3.60
CA LEU A 72 6.39 -8.76 3.84
C LEU A 72 5.84 -10.19 3.76
N GLU A 73 4.56 -10.41 4.06
CA GLU A 73 3.91 -11.72 3.84
C GLU A 73 3.90 -12.10 2.35
N LEU A 74 3.80 -11.11 1.47
CA LEU A 74 3.77 -11.29 0.02
C LEU A 74 5.18 -11.28 -0.59
N ASN A 75 6.05 -10.38 -0.14
CA ASN A 75 7.42 -10.25 -0.64
C ASN A 75 8.42 -9.97 0.49
N GLY A 76 8.70 -10.99 1.30
CA GLY A 76 9.60 -10.89 2.45
C GLY A 76 11.07 -10.62 2.11
N ASN A 77 11.46 -10.76 0.84
CA ASN A 77 12.83 -10.53 0.36
C ASN A 77 13.07 -9.09 -0.13
N ASN A 78 12.03 -8.25 -0.18
CA ASN A 78 12.20 -6.88 -0.63
C ASN A 78 12.82 -6.00 0.49
N PRO A 79 14.04 -5.47 0.29
CA PRO A 79 14.74 -4.69 1.30
C PRO A 79 14.08 -3.33 1.58
N ASP A 80 13.36 -2.76 0.63
CA ASP A 80 12.73 -1.44 0.79
C ASP A 80 11.60 -1.51 1.83
N ILE A 81 10.92 -2.65 1.93
CA ILE A 81 9.85 -2.86 2.92
C ILE A 81 10.44 -2.87 4.33
N TRP A 82 11.54 -3.60 4.53
CA TRP A 82 12.27 -3.63 5.80
C TRP A 82 12.83 -2.26 6.17
N TYR A 83 13.38 -1.54 5.19
CA TYR A 83 13.89 -0.18 5.38
C TYR A 83 12.80 0.77 5.88
N ASN A 84 11.65 0.81 5.20
CA ASN A 84 10.53 1.66 5.58
C ASN A 84 9.95 1.27 6.94
N LYS A 85 9.83 -0.03 7.23
CA LYS A 85 9.41 -0.51 8.56
C LYS A 85 10.40 -0.10 9.66
N GLY A 86 11.70 -0.11 9.35
CA GLY A 86 12.75 0.35 10.27
C GLY A 86 12.64 1.83 10.61
N ILE A 87 12.33 2.69 9.62
CA ILE A 87 12.08 4.13 9.83
C ILE A 87 10.94 4.36 10.83
N VAL A 88 9.88 3.55 10.77
CA VAL A 88 8.73 3.70 11.68
C VAL A 88 9.09 3.36 13.14
N TYR A 89 10.11 2.54 13.38
CA TYR A 89 10.56 2.18 14.73
C TYR A 89 11.63 3.11 15.30
N SER A 90 12.26 3.97 14.49
CA SER A 90 13.33 4.88 14.93
C SER A 90 12.76 6.12 15.63
#